data_AF-A0AAW4W0V4-F1
#
_entry.id   AF-A0AAW4W0V4-F1
#
_cell.length_a   1.000
_cell.length_b   1.000
_cell.length_c   1.000
_cell.angle_alpha   90.00
_cell.angle_beta   90.00
_cell.angle_gamma   90.00
#
_symmetry.space_group_name_H-M   'P 1'
#
loop_
_entity.id
_entity.type
_entity.pdbx_description
1 polymer ?
#
loop_
_entity_poly.entity_id
_entity_poly.type
_entity_poly.pdbx_seq_one_letter_code
_entity_poly.pdbx_strand_id
1 'polypeptide(L)'
;MFYVKKKSDALHKKWVDSKNKKCLVIQGARQTGKTYIVERFAEENYEEIVEINFKQIPSAMDIFSGDLKVDDMVMAMSVFDDGKCKSIR
;
A
#
# COMPACT_ATOMS: atom_id res chain seq x y z
N MET A 1 -5.60 2.41 -25.32
CA MET A 1 -5.06 1.72 -24.13
C MET A 1 -5.91 2.05 -22.89
N PHE A 2 -7.12 1.49 -22.79
CA PHE A 2 -8.09 1.79 -21.71
C PHE A 2 -8.63 0.53 -21.02
N TYR A 3 -8.22 -0.66 -21.49
CA TYR A 3 -8.82 -1.94 -21.09
C TYR A 3 -8.35 -2.45 -19.72
N VAL A 4 -7.19 -1.97 -19.23
CA VAL A 4 -6.62 -2.45 -17.95
C VAL A 4 -7.16 -1.67 -16.74
N LYS A 5 -7.42 -0.36 -16.89
CA LYS A 5 -7.83 0.52 -15.78
C LYS A 5 -9.15 0.07 -15.12
N LYS A 6 -10.19 -0.20 -15.93
CA LYS A 6 -11.51 -0.61 -15.41
C LYS A 6 -11.50 -1.91 -14.60
N LYS A 7 -10.59 -2.85 -14.89
CA LYS A 7 -10.55 -4.15 -14.19
C LYS A 7 -9.84 -4.05 -12.84
N SER A 8 -8.81 -3.20 -12.70
CA SER A 8 -8.16 -2.94 -11.41
C SER A 8 -9.07 -2.16 -10.47
N ASP A 9 -9.74 -1.12 -10.97
CA ASP A 9 -10.57 -0.26 -10.13
C ASP A 9 -11.79 -1.03 -9.58
N ALA A 10 -12.38 -1.91 -10.41
CA ALA A 10 -13.43 -2.81 -9.98
C ALA A 10 -12.94 -3.86 -8.96
N LEU A 11 -11.69 -4.32 -9.06
CA LEU A 11 -11.08 -5.23 -8.09
C LEU A 11 -10.85 -4.53 -6.76
N HIS A 12 -10.30 -3.32 -6.78
CA HIS A 12 -10.04 -2.53 -5.59
C HIS A 12 -11.33 -2.14 -4.88
N LYS A 13 -12.36 -1.71 -5.63
CA LYS A 13 -13.68 -1.39 -5.05
C LYS A 13 -14.35 -2.62 -4.40
N LYS A 14 -14.33 -3.77 -5.08
CA LYS A 14 -14.80 -5.04 -4.50
C LYS A 14 -14.04 -5.43 -3.24
N TRP A 15 -12.74 -5.14 -3.19
CA TRP A 15 -11.93 -5.40 -2.01
C TRP A 15 -12.31 -4.48 -0.84
N VAL A 16 -12.49 -3.18 -1.09
CA VAL A 16 -12.95 -2.21 -0.08
C VAL A 16 -14.32 -2.60 0.49
N ASP A 17 -15.24 -3.04 -0.37
CA ASP A 17 -16.60 -3.45 0.01
C ASP A 17 -16.66 -4.83 0.70
N SER A 18 -15.54 -5.56 0.77
CA SER A 18 -15.50 -6.88 1.39
C SER A 18 -15.54 -6.80 2.92
N LYS A 19 -16.40 -7.60 3.57
CA LYS A 19 -16.55 -7.61 5.04
C LYS A 19 -15.27 -7.96 5.80
N ASN A 20 -14.38 -8.75 5.18
CA ASN A 20 -13.10 -9.15 5.74
C ASN A 20 -11.99 -8.56 4.88
N LYS A 21 -11.58 -7.33 5.22
CA LYS A 21 -10.52 -6.53 4.56
C LYS A 21 -9.12 -7.19 4.69
N LYS A 22 -8.97 -8.40 4.15
CA LYS A 22 -7.69 -9.12 4.11
C LYS A 22 -6.69 -8.34 3.24
N CYS A 23 -5.39 -8.51 3.47
CA CYS A 23 -4.36 -7.89 2.65
C CYS A 23 -4.55 -8.23 1.14
N LEU A 24 -4.54 -7.21 0.28
CA LEU A 24 -4.61 -7.37 -1.17
C LEU A 24 -3.18 -7.46 -1.75
N VAL A 25 -2.85 -8.60 -2.34
CA VAL A 25 -1.55 -8.80 -2.99
C VAL A 25 -1.69 -8.63 -4.49
N ILE A 26 -0.94 -7.69 -5.07
CA ILE A 26 -0.97 -7.39 -6.51
C ILE A 26 0.31 -7.88 -7.17
N GLN A 27 0.21 -8.94 -7.97
CA GLN A 27 1.33 -9.55 -8.70
C GLN A 27 1.15 -9.45 -10.21
N GLY A 28 2.26 -9.43 -10.96
CA GLY A 28 2.24 -9.47 -12.43
C GLY A 28 3.58 -9.06 -13.04
N ALA A 29 3.65 -8.97 -14.37
CA ALA A 29 4.87 -8.65 -15.12
C ALA A 29 5.53 -7.32 -14.68
N ARG A 30 6.85 -7.22 -14.74
CA ARG A 30 7.57 -5.97 -14.40
C ARG A 30 7.13 -4.84 -15.35
N GLN A 31 7.18 -3.59 -14.88
CA GLN A 31 6.91 -2.36 -15.68
C GLN A 31 5.47 -2.17 -16.20
N THR A 32 4.48 -2.88 -15.66
CA THR A 32 3.07 -2.72 -16.08
C THR A 32 2.29 -1.62 -15.35
N GLY A 33 2.96 -0.71 -14.63
CA GLY A 33 2.30 0.40 -13.92
C GLY A 33 1.48 0.02 -12.69
N LYS A 34 1.78 -1.10 -12.02
CA LYS A 34 1.05 -1.55 -10.82
C LYS A 34 1.06 -0.51 -9.69
N THR A 35 2.24 0.03 -9.36
CA THR A 35 2.41 1.07 -8.34
C THR A 35 1.51 2.27 -8.63
N TYR A 36 1.56 2.77 -9.86
CA TYR A 36 0.74 3.91 -10.29
C TYR A 36 -0.77 3.69 -10.09
N ILE A 37 -1.28 2.50 -10.40
CA ILE A 37 -2.71 2.19 -10.24
C ILE A 37 -3.10 2.15 -8.75
N VAL A 38 -2.23 1.63 -7.88
CA VAL A 38 -2.47 1.57 -6.43
C VAL A 38 -2.42 2.98 -5.83
N GLU A 39 -1.41 3.77 -6.17
CA GLU A 39 -1.27 5.17 -5.73
C GLU A 39 -2.50 5.98 -6.12
N ARG A 40 -2.91 5.94 -7.40
CA ARG A 40 -4.10 6.66 -7.88
C ARG A 40 -5.38 6.23 -7.18
N PHE A 41 -5.56 4.92 -7.01
CA PHE A 41 -6.73 4.42 -6.29
C PHE A 41 -6.72 4.89 -4.83
N ALA A 42 -5.56 4.89 -4.18
CA ALA A 42 -5.44 5.33 -2.81
C ALA A 42 -5.74 6.83 -2.68
N GLU A 43 -5.15 7.67 -3.52
CA GLU A 43 -5.39 9.12 -3.61
C GLU A 43 -6.88 9.48 -3.79
N GLU A 44 -7.61 8.70 -4.57
CA GLU A 44 -9.02 8.96 -4.87
C GLU A 44 -9.98 8.48 -3.77
N ASN A 45 -9.55 7.60 -2.86
CA ASN A 45 -10.44 6.91 -1.91
C ASN A 45 -10.06 7.08 -0.42
N TYR A 46 -8.86 7.57 -0.11
CA TYR A 46 -8.37 7.75 1.26
C TYR A 46 -7.77 9.14 1.44
N GLU A 47 -8.01 9.73 2.60
CA GLU A 47 -7.45 11.04 2.99
C GLU A 47 -5.97 10.93 3.37
N GLU A 48 -5.57 9.81 3.97
CA GLU A 48 -4.19 9.56 4.39
C GLU A 48 -3.69 8.22 3.87
N ILE A 49 -2.45 8.21 3.37
CA ILE A 49 -1.81 7.04 2.77
C ILE A 49 -0.36 6.98 3.27
N VAL A 50 0.05 5.81 3.74
CA VAL A 50 1.44 5.53 4.12
C VAL A 50 2.04 4.55 3.10
N GLU A 51 3.02 5.02 2.32
CA GLU A 51 3.75 4.18 1.37
C GLU A 51 5.08 3.70 1.99
N ILE A 52 5.21 2.39 2.21
CA ILE A 52 6.48 1.78 2.63
C ILE A 52 7.16 1.14 1.43
N ASN A 53 8.23 1.78 0.95
CA ASN A 53 9.02 1.28 -0.18
C ASN A 53 10.34 0.68 0.28
N PHE A 54 10.38 -0.64 0.44
CA PHE A 54 11.58 -1.37 0.90
C PHE A 54 12.81 -1.23 -0.02
N LYS A 55 12.64 -0.78 -1.27
CA LYS A 55 13.79 -0.48 -2.14
C LYS A 55 14.45 0.84 -1.77
N GLN A 56 13.65 1.81 -1.33
CA GLN A 56 14.15 3.13 -0.92
C GLN A 56 14.61 3.10 0.54
N ILE A 57 13.91 2.34 1.38
CA ILE A 57 14.20 2.21 2.81
C ILE A 57 14.35 0.71 3.15
N PRO A 58 15.52 0.11 2.87
CA PRO A 58 15.76 -1.30 3.18
C PRO A 58 15.60 -1.62 4.67
N SER A 59 15.94 -0.68 5.55
CA SER A 59 15.77 -0.84 7.01
C SER A 59 14.31 -0.92 7.45
N ALA A 60 13.34 -0.53 6.62
CA ALA A 60 11.92 -0.72 6.94
C ALA A 60 11.53 -2.22 6.92
N MET A 61 12.36 -3.10 6.35
CA MET A 61 12.17 -4.55 6.47
C MET A 61 12.28 -5.01 7.93
N ASP A 62 13.01 -4.27 8.78
CA ASP A 62 13.16 -4.61 10.19
C ASP A 62 11.87 -4.44 11.00
N ILE A 63 10.89 -3.67 10.51
CA ILE A 63 9.54 -3.59 11.09
C ILE A 63 8.91 -4.99 11.17
N PHE A 64 9.26 -5.85 10.22
CA PHE A 64 8.73 -7.20 10.09
C PHE A 64 9.72 -8.26 10.57
N SER A 65 10.87 -7.86 11.13
CA SER A 65 11.86 -8.78 11.69
C SER A 65 11.61 -8.95 13.20
N GLY A 66 11.16 -10.14 13.61
CA GLY A 66 10.84 -10.45 15.00
C GLY A 66 9.39 -10.88 15.23
N ASP A 67 8.86 -10.58 16.42
CA ASP A 67 7.48 -10.92 16.79
C ASP A 67 6.49 -10.00 16.05
N LEU A 68 5.61 -10.60 15.24
CA LEU A 68 4.61 -9.90 14.42
C LEU A 68 3.40 -9.45 15.25
N LYS A 69 3.63 -8.80 16.39
CA LYS A 69 2.58 -8.19 17.22
C LYS A 69 2.11 -6.90 16.57
N VAL A 70 0.79 -6.74 16.49
CA VAL A 70 0.16 -5.61 15.80
C VAL A 70 0.60 -4.27 16.40
N ASP A 71 0.65 -4.17 17.73
CA ASP A 71 1.00 -2.92 18.42
C ASP A 71 2.46 -2.50 18.14
N ASP A 72 3.39 -3.46 18.16
CA ASP A 72 4.81 -3.22 17.87
C ASP A 72 5.00 -2.79 16.41
N MET A 73 4.28 -3.42 15.48
CA MET A 73 4.32 -3.06 14.06
C MET A 73 3.75 -1.66 13.81
N VAL A 74 2.63 -1.31 14.43
CA VAL A 74 2.01 0.03 14.29
C VAL A 74 2.94 1.10 14.85
N MET A 75 3.54 0.85 16.02
CA MET A 75 4.52 1.76 16.61
C MET A 75 5.72 1.95 15.67
N ALA A 76 6.31 0.86 15.19
CA ALA A 76 7.46 0.92 14.29
C ALA A 76 7.11 1.70 13.01
N MET A 77 5.97 1.41 12.36
CA MET A 77 5.52 2.13 11.16
C MET A 77 5.35 3.64 11.39
N SER A 78 4.82 4.03 12.56
CA SER A 78 4.63 5.45 12.90
C SER A 78 5.95 6.23 13.00
N VAL A 79 7.03 5.58 13.45
CA VAL A 79 8.37 6.17 13.52
C VAL A 79 8.95 6.41 12.12
N PHE A 80 8.62 5.56 11.14
CA PHE A 80 9.07 5.74 9.76
C PHE A 80 8.29 6.83 9.01
N ASP A 81 7.10 7.20 9.51
CA ASP A 81 6.21 8.18 8.91
C ASP A 81 6.65 9.65 9.15
N ASP A 82 7.58 9.89 10.08
CA ASP A 82 7.98 11.22 10.58
C ASP A 82 8.85 12.06 9.59
N GLY A 83 8.49 12.04 8.30
CA GLY A 83 9.01 12.93 7.25
C GLY A 83 9.56 12.25 6.00
N LYS A 84 9.42 10.92 5.86
CA LYS A 84 9.91 10.16 4.68
C LYS A 84 8.81 9.47 3.87
N CYS A 85 7.63 9.29 4.45
CA CYS A 85 6.47 8.81 3.72
C CYS A 85 5.82 9.97 2.95
N LYS A 86 5.37 9.70 1.72
CA LYS A 86 4.52 10.64 0.98
C LYS A 86 3.16 10.73 1.67
N SER A 87 3.03 11.66 2.61
CA SER A 87 1.73 12.19 3.01
C SER A 87 1.21 13.02 1.83
N ILE A 88 0.17 12.52 1.18
CA ILE A 88 -0.59 13.29 0.20
C ILE A 88 -1.63 14.05 1.03
N ARG A 89 -1.43 15.36 1.20
CA ARG A 89 -2.46 16.27 1.70
C ARG A 89 -3.46 16.60 0.61
#